data_AF-A0A3D5GE42-F1
#
_entry.id   AF-A0A3D5GE42-F1
#
_cell.length_a   1.000
_cell.length_b   1.000
_cell.length_c   1.000
_cell.angle_alpha   90.00
_cell.angle_beta   90.00
_cell.angle_gamma   90.00
#
_symmetry.space_group_name_H-M   'P 1'
#
loop_
_entity.id
_entity.type
_entity.pdbx_description
1 polymer ?
#
loop_
_entity_poly.entity_id
_entity_poly.type
_entity_poly.pdbx_seq_one_letter_code
_entity_poly.pdbx_strand_id
1 'polypeptide(L)'
;MKWHYLISGQEELVDKIIAFFTSKSTDAELFKDIVTKCKNNPLSSPGNSNHGISIALGYLSLNDFIFYESSLENQKGIPVSIVEIILKRLCQKFILFEQQLLGFGHNMPYSLNEGITQFLCSRGLLKNVIFGFSYIVQNYQNSVFKIVVTTNSGDLSMGTGFLFNCQTSEGEKRSIVITNEHVAKYQNGLEVHHKDGQIETHKVIILSDKNDLAVIVLNSFVNLPSFHLFPDPKILDDIVTVGYPPVPTANARYQLVHKGEINCFLTNYWNHDYFLFSARTSPGNSGGPVINDMGMVVGIVTQQLFEPGSFEEKGQLPYFAAVPSTNILEFLNEIDQNY
;
A
#
# COMPACT_ATOMS: atom_id res chain seq x y z
N MET A 1 5.76 -13.98 19.40
CA MET A 1 4.86 -14.22 18.23
C MET A 1 4.70 -12.89 17.50
N LYS A 2 4.80 -12.83 16.16
CA LYS A 2 4.56 -11.58 15.43
C LYS A 2 3.06 -11.23 15.52
N TRP A 3 2.75 -9.94 15.71
CA TRP A 3 1.39 -9.48 16.00
C TRP A 3 0.37 -9.83 14.90
N HIS A 4 0.80 -9.94 13.63
CA HIS A 4 -0.09 -10.28 12.52
C HIS A 4 -0.67 -11.71 12.64
N TYR A 5 -0.02 -12.61 13.38
CA TYR A 5 -0.62 -13.92 13.71
C TYR A 5 -1.70 -13.82 14.79
N LEU A 6 -1.62 -12.83 15.68
CA LEU A 6 -2.58 -12.64 16.77
C LEU A 6 -3.90 -12.05 16.29
N ILE A 7 -3.87 -11.28 15.20
CA ILE A 7 -5.05 -10.62 14.63
C ILE A 7 -5.58 -11.29 13.35
N SER A 8 -4.94 -12.37 12.88
CA SER A 8 -5.39 -13.12 11.71
C SER A 8 -6.78 -13.71 11.96
N GLY A 9 -7.73 -13.53 11.03
CA GLY A 9 -9.11 -14.00 11.20
C GLY A 9 -9.98 -13.09 12.08
N GLN A 10 -9.51 -11.88 12.42
CA GLN A 10 -10.24 -10.88 13.20
C GLN A 10 -10.62 -9.66 12.35
N GLU A 11 -10.81 -9.83 11.04
CA GLU A 11 -11.07 -8.75 10.08
C GLU A 11 -12.34 -7.96 10.44
N GLU A 12 -13.41 -8.64 10.85
CA GLU A 12 -14.65 -8.01 11.31
C GLU A 12 -14.42 -7.13 12.55
N LEU A 13 -13.65 -7.62 13.52
CA LEU A 13 -13.31 -6.86 14.73
C LEU A 13 -12.43 -5.65 14.39
N VAL A 14 -11.47 -5.81 13.48
CA VAL A 14 -10.63 -4.70 13.00
C VAL A 14 -11.48 -3.64 12.30
N ASP A 15 -12.43 -4.05 11.46
CA ASP A 15 -13.35 -3.12 10.79
C ASP A 15 -14.19 -2.32 11.80
N LYS A 16 -14.69 -2.98 12.85
CA LYS A 16 -15.41 -2.33 13.96
C LYS A 16 -14.54 -1.34 14.73
N ILE A 17 -13.31 -1.72 15.07
CA ILE A 17 -12.36 -0.86 15.79
C ILE A 17 -12.00 0.36 14.94
N ILE A 18 -11.71 0.16 13.65
CA ILE A 18 -11.48 1.27 12.71
C ILE A 18 -12.71 2.18 12.73
N ALA A 19 -13.89 1.66 12.42
CA ALA A 19 -15.11 2.44 12.32
C ALA A 19 -15.36 3.27 13.59
N PHE A 20 -15.22 2.65 14.77
CA PHE A 20 -15.42 3.32 16.05
C PHE A 20 -14.39 4.44 16.28
N PHE A 21 -13.09 4.12 16.25
CA PHE A 21 -12.03 5.06 16.64
C PHE A 21 -11.75 6.13 15.58
N THR A 22 -12.12 5.91 14.31
CA THR A 22 -11.96 6.90 13.23
C THR A 22 -13.23 7.66 12.89
N SER A 23 -14.40 7.25 13.42
CA SER A 23 -15.73 7.80 13.12
C SER A 23 -15.77 9.32 13.06
N LYS A 24 -15.12 10.03 14.01
CA LYS A 24 -15.05 11.50 14.03
C LYS A 24 -14.68 12.12 12.68
N SER A 25 -13.78 11.49 11.93
CA SER A 25 -13.29 11.97 10.65
C SER A 25 -13.78 11.18 9.44
N THR A 26 -14.41 10.02 9.65
CA THR A 26 -14.78 9.09 8.57
C THR A 26 -16.29 8.85 8.44
N ASP A 27 -17.06 9.04 9.53
CA ASP A 27 -18.50 8.81 9.57
C ASP A 27 -19.14 9.64 10.69
N ALA A 28 -19.68 10.80 10.32
CA ALA A 28 -20.27 11.75 11.27
C ALA A 28 -21.55 11.22 11.94
N GLU A 29 -22.32 10.38 11.25
CA GLU A 29 -23.55 9.80 11.81
C GLU A 29 -23.21 8.76 12.88
N LEU A 30 -22.26 7.87 12.57
CA LEU A 30 -21.74 6.89 13.52
C LEU A 30 -21.11 7.58 14.73
N PHE A 31 -20.30 8.64 14.51
CA PHE A 31 -19.70 9.38 15.62
C PHE A 31 -20.75 9.98 16.56
N LYS A 32 -21.84 10.54 16.00
CA LYS A 32 -22.95 11.08 16.79
C LYS A 32 -23.67 9.98 17.59
N ASP A 33 -23.85 8.79 17.01
CA ASP A 33 -24.44 7.64 17.70
C ASP A 33 -23.53 7.17 18.86
N ILE A 34 -22.22 7.04 18.61
CA ILE A 34 -21.21 6.69 19.62
C ILE A 34 -21.26 7.66 20.80
N VAL A 35 -21.21 8.97 20.53
CA VAL A 35 -21.29 10.01 21.58
C VAL A 35 -22.60 9.87 22.37
N THR A 36 -23.72 9.65 21.69
CA THR A 36 -25.04 9.55 22.32
C THR A 36 -25.13 8.36 23.28
N LYS A 37 -24.64 7.18 22.85
CA LYS A 37 -24.67 5.96 23.66
C LYS A 37 -23.64 5.96 24.78
N CYS A 38 -22.43 6.45 24.51
CA CYS A 38 -21.29 6.29 25.43
C CYS A 38 -21.06 7.48 26.39
N LYS A 39 -21.75 8.62 26.23
CA LYS A 39 -21.59 9.80 27.12
C LYS A 39 -21.77 9.51 28.62
N ASN A 40 -22.60 8.52 28.95
CA ASN A 40 -22.88 8.09 30.33
C ASN A 40 -22.35 6.67 30.60
N ASN A 41 -21.33 6.24 29.85
CA ASN A 41 -20.75 4.92 29.99
C ASN A 41 -20.23 4.70 31.43
N PRO A 42 -20.79 3.74 32.18
CA PRO A 42 -20.39 3.47 33.55
C PRO A 42 -18.97 2.90 33.65
N LEU A 43 -18.46 2.25 32.58
CA LEU A 43 -17.10 1.70 32.54
C LEU A 43 -16.03 2.79 32.41
N SER A 44 -16.36 3.92 31.77
CA SER A 44 -15.44 5.05 31.56
C SER A 44 -15.60 6.15 32.61
N SER A 45 -16.71 6.13 33.37
CA SER A 45 -17.08 7.21 34.31
C SER A 45 -17.38 6.77 35.75
N PRO A 46 -16.61 5.88 36.42
CA PRO A 46 -16.78 5.67 37.85
C PRO A 46 -16.27 6.91 38.63
N GLY A 47 -17.08 7.97 38.67
CA GLY A 47 -16.79 9.24 39.38
C GLY A 47 -16.22 10.39 38.54
N ASN A 48 -16.15 10.28 37.21
CA ASN A 48 -15.57 11.30 36.32
C ASN A 48 -16.66 12.17 35.66
N SER A 49 -16.79 13.44 36.06
CA SER A 49 -17.77 14.39 35.50
C SER A 49 -17.46 14.85 34.08
N ASN A 50 -16.24 14.58 33.56
CA ASN A 50 -15.74 15.16 32.32
C ASN A 50 -15.78 14.18 31.13
N HIS A 51 -16.19 12.92 31.35
CA HIS A 51 -16.25 11.91 30.28
C HIS A 51 -17.16 12.32 29.12
N GLY A 52 -18.35 12.84 29.42
CA GLY A 52 -19.29 13.32 28.39
C GLY A 52 -18.71 14.44 27.51
N ILE A 53 -17.86 15.30 28.08
CA ILE A 53 -17.15 16.35 27.33
C ILE A 53 -16.03 15.73 26.49
N SER A 54 -15.24 14.83 27.09
CA SER A 54 -14.14 14.11 26.45
C SER A 54 -14.60 13.39 25.17
N ILE A 55 -15.68 12.61 25.27
CA ILE A 55 -16.21 11.88 24.12
C ILE A 55 -16.80 12.81 23.06
N ALA A 56 -17.44 13.92 23.46
CA ALA A 56 -17.94 14.92 22.53
C ALA A 56 -16.82 15.62 21.73
N LEU A 57 -15.62 15.73 22.30
CA LEU A 57 -14.40 16.20 21.60
C LEU A 57 -13.75 15.13 20.71
N GLY A 58 -14.25 13.89 20.77
CA GLY A 58 -13.75 12.74 20.03
C GLY A 58 -12.59 12.00 20.69
N TYR A 59 -12.46 12.13 22.01
CA TYR A 59 -11.56 11.31 22.80
C TYR A 59 -12.28 10.02 23.20
N LEU A 60 -11.91 8.91 22.55
CA LEU A 60 -12.57 7.61 22.67
C LEU A 60 -11.66 6.63 23.39
N SER A 61 -12.21 5.81 24.29
CA SER A 61 -11.44 4.81 25.04
C SER A 61 -11.81 3.37 24.69
N LEU A 62 -10.98 2.42 25.12
CA LEU A 62 -11.28 0.98 25.03
C LEU A 62 -12.60 0.63 25.73
N ASN A 63 -12.85 1.23 26.90
CA ASN A 63 -14.10 1.01 27.64
C ASN A 63 -15.32 1.56 26.89
N ASP A 64 -15.17 2.64 26.12
CA ASP A 64 -16.26 3.14 25.27
C ASP A 64 -16.53 2.21 24.10
N PHE A 65 -15.48 1.67 23.48
CA PHE A 65 -15.63 0.67 22.42
C PHE A 65 -16.35 -0.59 22.93
N ILE A 66 -15.92 -1.14 24.07
CA ILE A 66 -16.54 -2.32 24.67
C ILE A 66 -18.00 -2.05 25.02
N PHE A 67 -18.28 -0.90 25.64
CA PHE A 67 -19.64 -0.51 26.01
C PHE A 67 -20.53 -0.35 24.77
N TYR A 68 -20.05 0.36 23.76
CA TYR A 68 -20.75 0.58 22.50
C TYR A 68 -21.10 -0.75 21.81
N GLU A 69 -20.12 -1.62 21.60
CA GLU A 69 -20.33 -2.91 20.95
C GLU A 69 -21.26 -3.82 21.76
N SER A 70 -21.16 -3.80 23.10
CA SER A 70 -22.06 -4.57 23.98
C SER A 70 -23.52 -4.08 23.93
N SER A 71 -23.74 -2.85 23.51
CA SER A 71 -25.08 -2.27 23.32
C SER A 71 -25.71 -2.64 21.98
N LEU A 72 -24.94 -3.19 21.04
CA LEU A 72 -25.41 -3.66 19.74
C LEU A 72 -25.90 -5.12 19.85
N GLU A 73 -26.94 -5.47 19.08
CA GLU A 73 -27.46 -6.84 19.05
C GLU A 73 -26.39 -7.82 18.50
N ASN A 74 -26.27 -9.00 19.14
CA ASN A 74 -25.25 -10.07 18.98
C ASN A 74 -24.05 -10.02 19.96
N GLN A 75 -24.23 -10.69 21.09
CA GLN A 75 -23.22 -10.90 22.13
C GLN A 75 -22.17 -11.95 21.72
N LYS A 76 -21.22 -11.58 20.88
CA LYS A 76 -19.92 -12.28 20.86
C LYS A 76 -18.98 -11.59 21.85
N GLY A 77 -18.25 -12.37 22.65
CA GLY A 77 -17.26 -11.82 23.56
C GLY A 77 -16.19 -11.03 22.79
N ILE A 78 -15.92 -9.79 23.21
CA ILE A 78 -14.89 -8.94 22.61
C ILE A 78 -13.54 -9.36 23.19
N PRO A 79 -12.57 -9.83 22.37
CA PRO A 79 -11.27 -10.21 22.86
C PRO A 79 -10.45 -8.95 23.19
N VAL A 80 -10.57 -8.45 24.42
CA VAL A 80 -9.99 -7.18 24.87
C VAL A 80 -8.49 -7.06 24.55
N SER A 81 -7.72 -8.13 24.75
CA SER A 81 -6.29 -8.16 24.44
C SER A 81 -5.98 -7.93 22.95
N ILE A 82 -6.85 -8.39 22.05
CA ILE A 82 -6.72 -8.15 20.61
C ILE A 82 -7.03 -6.68 20.29
N VAL A 83 -8.06 -6.11 20.93
CA VAL A 83 -8.39 -4.67 20.79
C VAL A 83 -7.21 -3.80 21.22
N GLU A 84 -6.60 -4.09 22.38
CA GLU A 84 -5.42 -3.37 22.88
C GLU A 84 -4.23 -3.46 21.91
N ILE A 85 -3.98 -4.62 21.32
CA ILE A 85 -2.92 -4.81 20.30
C ILE A 85 -3.20 -3.91 19.08
N ILE A 86 -4.45 -3.84 18.62
CA ILE A 86 -4.85 -3.03 17.47
C ILE A 86 -4.72 -1.53 17.80
N LEU A 87 -5.18 -1.09 18.97
CA LEU A 87 -5.05 0.31 19.42
C LEU A 87 -3.59 0.73 19.53
N LYS A 88 -2.74 -0.12 20.10
CA LYS A 88 -1.29 0.11 20.15
C LYS A 88 -0.70 0.22 18.75
N ARG A 89 -1.17 -0.58 17.79
CA ARG A 89 -0.73 -0.52 16.40
C ARG A 89 -1.15 0.78 15.73
N LEU A 90 -2.39 1.23 15.94
CA LEU A 90 -2.87 2.53 15.46
C LEU A 90 -2.05 3.69 16.04
N CYS A 91 -1.63 3.60 17.31
CA CYS A 91 -0.73 4.58 17.93
C CYS A 91 0.68 4.57 17.34
N GLN A 92 1.27 3.39 17.13
CA GLN A 92 2.57 3.25 16.45
C GLN A 92 2.58 3.81 15.04
N LYS A 93 1.39 3.93 14.44
CA LYS A 93 1.17 4.43 13.09
C LYS A 93 0.64 5.85 13.06
N PHE A 94 0.66 6.52 14.23
CA PHE A 94 0.23 7.89 14.41
C PHE A 94 -1.20 8.17 13.93
N ILE A 95 -2.04 7.13 13.86
CA ILE A 95 -3.47 7.25 13.58
C ILE A 95 -4.18 7.71 14.85
N LEU A 96 -3.81 7.13 16.00
CA LEU A 96 -4.30 7.51 17.32
C LEU A 96 -3.16 8.07 18.17
N PHE A 97 -3.50 8.93 19.12
CA PHE A 97 -2.59 9.37 20.19
C PHE A 97 -3.22 9.08 21.54
N GLU A 98 -2.46 8.45 22.43
CA GLU A 98 -2.84 8.28 23.83
C GLU A 98 -2.90 9.64 24.52
N GLN A 99 -4.00 9.93 25.21
CA GLN A 99 -4.19 11.18 25.95
C GLN A 99 -4.06 10.91 27.45
N GLN A 100 -2.95 11.35 28.05
CA GLN A 100 -2.80 11.37 29.50
C GLN A 100 -3.54 12.58 30.08
N LEU A 101 -4.83 12.38 30.38
CA LEU A 101 -5.65 13.39 31.06
C LEU A 101 -5.70 13.09 32.57
N LEU A 102 -5.45 14.12 33.38
CA LEU A 102 -5.59 14.06 34.83
C LEU A 102 -7.01 13.59 35.20
N GLY A 103 -7.11 12.53 36.02
CA GLY A 103 -8.39 12.03 36.56
C GLY A 103 -9.03 10.85 35.81
N PHE A 104 -8.44 10.32 34.74
CA PHE A 104 -9.00 9.20 33.97
C PHE A 104 -8.55 7.79 34.42
N GLY A 105 -7.71 7.69 35.47
CA GLY A 105 -7.30 6.40 36.04
C GLY A 105 -6.62 5.48 35.01
N HIS A 106 -6.97 4.20 34.99
CA HIS A 106 -6.45 3.22 34.02
C HIS A 106 -7.14 3.28 32.64
N ASN A 107 -8.21 4.06 32.46
CA ASN A 107 -8.92 4.16 31.19
C ASN A 107 -8.33 5.29 30.35
N MET A 108 -7.37 4.96 29.50
CA MET A 108 -6.69 5.92 28.63
C MET A 108 -7.53 6.21 27.37
N PRO A 109 -8.01 7.46 27.18
CA PRO A 109 -8.66 7.84 25.93
C PRO A 109 -7.64 8.10 24.83
N TYR A 110 -8.08 7.93 23.59
CA TYR A 110 -7.33 8.16 22.39
C TYR A 110 -7.93 9.33 21.61
N SER A 111 -7.07 10.22 21.10
CA SER A 111 -7.45 11.22 20.11
C SER A 111 -7.04 10.79 18.72
N LEU A 112 -7.81 11.18 17.72
CA LEU A 112 -7.54 10.87 16.32
C LEU A 112 -6.58 11.87 15.67
N ASN A 113 -5.63 11.38 14.88
CA ASN A 113 -4.91 12.18 13.90
C ASN A 113 -5.75 12.30 12.62
N GLU A 114 -6.58 13.33 12.53
CA GLU A 114 -7.61 13.44 11.50
C GLU A 114 -7.02 13.43 10.08
N GLY A 115 -5.90 14.13 9.85
CA GLY A 115 -5.30 14.28 8.52
C GLY A 115 -4.82 12.95 7.92
N ILE A 116 -3.95 12.22 8.63
CA ILE A 116 -3.45 10.91 8.15
C ILE A 116 -4.58 9.88 8.07
N THR A 117 -5.54 9.95 9.00
CA THR A 117 -6.68 9.03 9.03
C THR A 117 -7.55 9.21 7.80
N GLN A 118 -7.92 10.45 7.46
CA GLN A 118 -8.70 10.74 6.25
C GLN A 118 -7.94 10.30 5.00
N PHE A 119 -6.63 10.60 4.92
CA PHE A 119 -5.78 10.21 3.81
C PHE A 119 -5.77 8.68 3.57
N LEU A 120 -5.62 7.89 4.63
CA LEU A 120 -5.62 6.42 4.55
C LEU A 120 -7.03 5.86 4.32
N CYS A 121 -8.04 6.41 5.00
CA CYS A 121 -9.42 5.93 4.91
C CYS A 121 -10.00 6.13 3.51
N SER A 122 -9.77 7.30 2.89
CA SER A 122 -10.27 7.60 1.54
C SER A 122 -9.67 6.69 0.45
N ARG A 123 -8.63 5.92 0.80
CA ARG A 123 -7.91 4.98 -0.07
C ARG A 123 -8.07 3.52 0.38
N GLY A 124 -8.85 3.26 1.43
CA GLY A 124 -9.02 1.91 1.99
C GLY A 124 -7.75 1.32 2.62
N LEU A 125 -6.79 2.15 3.05
CA LEU A 125 -5.46 1.70 3.50
C LEU A 125 -5.34 1.46 5.02
N LEU A 126 -6.36 1.78 5.82
CA LEU A 126 -6.29 1.62 7.28
C LEU A 126 -6.02 0.16 7.68
N LYS A 127 -6.65 -0.81 7.00
CA LYS A 127 -6.37 -2.24 7.21
C LYS A 127 -4.94 -2.63 6.83
N ASN A 128 -4.35 -2.03 5.80
CA ASN A 128 -2.96 -2.29 5.44
C ASN A 128 -2.01 -1.93 6.57
N VAL A 129 -2.25 -0.78 7.20
CA VAL A 129 -1.42 -0.27 8.31
C VAL A 129 -1.56 -1.17 9.56
N ILE A 130 -2.77 -1.67 9.80
CA ILE A 130 -3.07 -2.58 10.90
C ILE A 130 -2.52 -3.98 10.67
N PHE A 131 -2.68 -4.58 9.48
CA PHE A 131 -2.32 -5.98 9.16
C PHE A 131 -0.94 -6.18 8.50
N GLY A 132 -0.35 -5.10 7.97
CA GLY A 132 1.02 -5.05 7.49
C GLY A 132 1.25 -5.78 6.16
N PHE A 133 2.52 -6.01 5.82
CA PHE A 133 2.93 -6.50 4.49
C PHE A 133 2.27 -7.80 4.06
N SER A 134 2.02 -8.75 4.97
CA SER A 134 1.36 -10.01 4.60
C SER A 134 -0.04 -9.78 4.04
N TYR A 135 -0.81 -8.88 4.65
CA TYR A 135 -2.14 -8.50 4.17
C TYR A 135 -2.06 -7.66 2.90
N ILE A 136 -1.14 -6.69 2.83
CA ILE A 136 -0.90 -5.89 1.63
C ILE A 136 -0.64 -6.82 0.44
N VAL A 137 0.33 -7.73 0.55
CA VAL A 137 0.66 -8.63 -0.55
C VAL A 137 -0.53 -9.53 -0.92
N GLN A 138 -1.25 -10.08 0.06
CA GLN A 138 -2.43 -10.90 -0.23
C GLN A 138 -3.54 -10.14 -0.94
N ASN A 139 -3.74 -8.86 -0.60
CA ASN A 139 -4.77 -8.01 -1.17
C ASN A 139 -4.41 -7.53 -2.58
N TYR A 140 -3.14 -7.22 -2.84
CA TYR A 140 -2.70 -6.61 -4.09
C TYR A 140 -1.99 -7.55 -5.07
N GLN A 141 -1.71 -8.80 -4.71
CA GLN A 141 -1.01 -9.77 -5.57
C GLN A 141 -1.67 -10.00 -6.94
N ASN A 142 -3.00 -9.90 -7.05
CA ASN A 142 -3.68 -10.06 -8.33
C ASN A 142 -3.63 -8.78 -9.18
N SER A 143 -3.29 -7.65 -8.57
CA SER A 143 -3.09 -6.35 -9.22
C SER A 143 -1.66 -6.14 -9.72
N VAL A 144 -0.82 -7.17 -9.66
CA VAL A 144 0.54 -7.19 -10.21
C VAL A 144 0.56 -8.21 -11.33
N PHE A 145 0.84 -7.74 -12.54
CA PHE A 145 0.74 -8.51 -13.78
C PHE A 145 2.11 -8.97 -14.23
N LYS A 146 2.13 -10.14 -14.88
CA LYS A 146 3.29 -10.62 -15.62
C LYS A 146 3.19 -10.11 -17.04
N ILE A 147 4.22 -9.43 -17.54
CA ILE A 147 4.27 -8.94 -18.92
C ILE A 147 5.20 -9.84 -19.73
N VAL A 148 4.71 -10.36 -20.85
CA VAL A 148 5.47 -11.22 -21.77
C VAL A 148 5.55 -10.51 -23.10
N VAL A 149 6.75 -10.44 -23.67
CA VAL A 149 6.98 -9.82 -24.99
C VAL A 149 7.91 -10.69 -25.82
N THR A 150 7.74 -10.64 -27.14
CA THR A 150 8.68 -11.22 -28.09
C THR A 150 9.57 -10.11 -28.64
N THR A 151 10.88 -10.24 -28.45
CA THR A 151 11.86 -9.28 -28.95
C THR A 151 12.02 -9.38 -30.47
N ASN A 152 12.68 -8.40 -31.09
CA ASN A 152 12.96 -8.41 -32.53
C ASN A 152 13.83 -9.60 -32.98
N SER A 153 14.62 -10.21 -32.09
CA SER A 153 15.38 -11.43 -32.39
C SER A 153 14.54 -12.71 -32.30
N GLY A 154 13.28 -12.61 -31.87
CA GLY A 154 12.39 -13.75 -31.62
C GLY A 154 12.50 -14.32 -30.21
N ASP A 155 13.37 -13.76 -29.35
CA ASP A 155 13.53 -14.22 -27.97
C ASP A 155 12.38 -13.70 -27.10
N LEU A 156 11.91 -14.55 -26.18
CA LEU A 156 10.94 -14.16 -25.16
C LEU A 156 11.63 -13.33 -24.06
N SER A 157 11.14 -12.13 -23.84
CA SER A 157 11.49 -11.29 -22.70
C SER A 157 10.29 -11.12 -21.79
N MET A 158 10.55 -10.83 -20.52
CA MET A 158 9.50 -10.69 -19.53
C MET A 158 9.81 -9.62 -18.49
N GLY A 159 8.74 -8.99 -18.02
CA GLY A 159 8.77 -8.06 -16.91
C GLY A 159 7.51 -8.17 -16.05
N THR A 160 7.33 -7.16 -15.22
CA THR A 160 6.19 -7.02 -14.33
C THR A 160 5.52 -5.68 -14.61
N GLY A 161 4.22 -5.57 -14.35
CA GLY A 161 3.53 -4.30 -14.26
C GLY A 161 2.53 -4.32 -13.10
N PHE A 162 1.96 -3.18 -12.75
CA PHE A 162 0.97 -3.11 -11.68
C PHE A 162 -0.22 -2.21 -12.02
N LEU A 163 -1.39 -2.56 -11.47
CA LEU A 163 -2.65 -1.87 -11.71
C LEU A 163 -2.64 -0.49 -11.07
N PHE A 164 -3.03 0.49 -11.86
CA PHE A 164 -3.38 1.81 -11.40
C PHE A 164 -4.71 2.22 -12.04
N ASN A 165 -5.72 2.49 -11.21
CA ASN A 165 -7.00 3.01 -11.65
C ASN A 165 -6.96 4.53 -11.54
N CYS A 166 -7.14 5.20 -12.66
CA CYS A 166 -7.18 6.66 -12.75
C CYS A 166 -8.56 7.14 -13.23
N GLN A 167 -8.79 8.41 -13.04
CA GLN A 167 -9.92 9.11 -13.64
C GLN A 167 -9.34 10.21 -14.53
N THR A 168 -9.79 10.26 -15.78
CA THR A 168 -9.37 11.32 -16.71
C THR A 168 -9.93 12.67 -16.28
N SER A 169 -9.36 13.74 -16.81
CA SER A 169 -9.90 15.10 -16.67
C SER A 169 -11.37 15.23 -17.08
N GLU A 170 -11.84 14.40 -18.01
CA GLU A 170 -13.25 14.31 -18.46
C GLU A 170 -14.14 13.48 -17.52
N GLY A 171 -13.58 12.87 -16.48
CA GLY A 171 -14.31 12.08 -15.49
C GLY A 171 -14.45 10.59 -15.82
N GLU A 172 -13.85 10.09 -16.90
CA GLU A 172 -13.88 8.68 -17.28
C GLU A 172 -12.94 7.86 -16.38
N LYS A 173 -13.44 6.76 -15.79
CA LYS A 173 -12.60 5.83 -15.03
C LYS A 173 -11.88 4.89 -15.98
N ARG A 174 -10.55 4.81 -15.86
CA ARG A 174 -9.71 3.92 -16.67
C ARG A 174 -8.82 3.06 -15.77
N SER A 175 -8.53 1.85 -16.23
CA SER A 175 -7.53 0.98 -15.64
C SER A 175 -6.30 0.98 -16.53
N ILE A 176 -5.15 1.22 -15.93
CA ILE A 176 -3.87 1.19 -16.62
C ILE A 176 -2.90 0.27 -15.88
N VAL A 177 -1.95 -0.30 -16.62
CA VAL A 177 -0.81 -1.03 -16.04
C VAL A 177 0.42 -0.17 -16.21
N ILE A 178 1.07 0.15 -15.09
CA ILE A 178 2.34 0.87 -15.07
C ILE A 178 3.47 -0.16 -15.10
N THR A 179 4.46 0.04 -15.98
CA THR A 179 5.63 -0.82 -16.15
C THR A 179 6.84 0.01 -16.60
N ASN A 180 7.96 -0.64 -16.91
CA ASN A 180 9.11 0.03 -17.52
C ASN A 180 8.98 0.13 -19.04
N GLU A 181 9.57 1.18 -19.60
CA GLU A 181 9.69 1.38 -21.05
C GLU A 181 10.43 0.21 -21.71
N HIS A 182 11.56 -0.22 -21.15
CA HIS A 182 12.34 -1.32 -21.73
C HIS A 182 11.61 -2.67 -21.72
N VAL A 183 10.58 -2.82 -20.87
CA VAL A 183 9.70 -4.00 -20.84
C VAL A 183 8.64 -3.88 -21.94
N ALA A 184 8.03 -2.69 -22.09
CA ALA A 184 6.90 -2.47 -23.00
C ALA A 184 7.28 -2.05 -24.43
N LYS A 185 8.56 -1.79 -24.72
CA LYS A 185 9.03 -1.32 -26.05
C LYS A 185 8.72 -2.27 -27.21
N TYR A 186 8.59 -3.57 -26.95
CA TYR A 186 8.21 -4.57 -27.95
C TYR A 186 6.68 -4.75 -27.95
N GLN A 187 5.99 -3.81 -28.58
CA GLN A 187 4.51 -3.74 -28.53
C GLN A 187 3.83 -4.87 -29.32
N ASN A 188 4.44 -5.32 -30.41
CA ASN A 188 3.88 -6.39 -31.24
C ASN A 188 3.97 -7.73 -30.50
N GLY A 189 2.81 -8.24 -30.07
CA GLY A 189 2.73 -9.48 -29.30
C GLY A 189 3.04 -9.31 -27.81
N LEU A 190 2.90 -8.09 -27.27
CA LEU A 190 2.91 -7.88 -25.82
C LEU A 190 1.65 -8.49 -25.20
N GLU A 191 1.84 -9.35 -24.21
CA GLU A 191 0.77 -9.96 -23.44
C GLU A 191 0.89 -9.54 -21.97
N VAL A 192 -0.22 -9.04 -21.42
CA VAL A 192 -0.37 -8.76 -20.00
C VAL A 192 -1.08 -9.95 -19.39
N HIS A 193 -0.48 -10.64 -18.43
CA HIS A 193 -1.08 -11.79 -17.78
C HIS A 193 -1.42 -11.50 -16.32
N HIS A 194 -2.64 -11.88 -15.95
CA HIS A 194 -3.03 -12.06 -14.55
C HIS A 194 -2.17 -13.14 -13.89
N LYS A 195 -2.20 -13.17 -12.55
CA LYS A 195 -1.46 -14.16 -11.75
C LYS A 195 -1.81 -15.61 -12.10
N ASP A 196 -3.06 -15.88 -12.46
CA ASP A 196 -3.56 -17.19 -12.86
C ASP A 196 -3.21 -17.58 -14.32
N GLY A 197 -2.61 -16.65 -15.07
CA GLY A 197 -2.20 -16.84 -16.45
C GLY A 197 -3.17 -16.30 -17.49
N GLN A 198 -4.37 -15.85 -17.11
CA GLN A 198 -5.32 -15.23 -18.04
C GLN A 198 -4.72 -13.99 -18.68
N ILE A 199 -4.96 -13.81 -19.99
CA ILE A 199 -4.46 -12.66 -20.75
C ILE A 199 -5.45 -11.50 -20.60
N GLU A 200 -4.94 -10.36 -20.16
CA GLU A 200 -5.65 -9.08 -20.09
C GLU A 200 -5.45 -8.32 -21.40
N THR A 201 -6.56 -7.79 -21.94
CA THR A 201 -6.53 -7.10 -23.24
C THR A 201 -6.29 -5.61 -23.05
N HIS A 202 -5.49 -5.01 -23.92
CA HIS A 202 -5.13 -3.60 -23.85
C HIS A 202 -5.43 -2.86 -25.16
N LYS A 203 -5.64 -1.55 -25.01
CA LYS A 203 -6.02 -0.64 -26.10
C LYS A 203 -4.81 0.03 -26.73
N VAL A 204 -3.92 0.56 -25.89
CA VAL A 204 -2.75 1.32 -26.33
C VAL A 204 -1.63 1.20 -25.30
N ILE A 205 -0.40 1.23 -25.79
CA ILE A 205 0.82 1.30 -24.99
C ILE A 205 1.44 2.67 -25.23
N ILE A 206 1.68 3.41 -24.16
CA ILE A 206 2.29 4.74 -24.16
C ILE A 206 3.65 4.59 -23.49
N LEU A 207 4.71 4.93 -24.21
CA LEU A 207 6.08 4.91 -23.72
C LEU A 207 6.48 6.33 -23.29
N SER A 208 7.21 6.44 -22.19
CA SER A 208 7.86 7.70 -21.84
C SER A 208 9.20 7.79 -22.55
N ASP A 209 9.49 8.95 -23.13
CA ASP A 209 10.82 9.25 -23.68
C ASP A 209 11.86 9.51 -22.58
N LYS A 210 11.45 9.44 -21.30
CA LYS A 210 12.27 9.73 -20.11
C LYS A 210 12.03 8.67 -19.03
N ASN A 211 13.00 8.49 -18.13
CA ASN A 211 12.83 7.75 -16.88
C ASN A 211 12.43 6.25 -16.98
N ASP A 212 12.55 5.60 -18.15
CA ASP A 212 12.27 4.16 -18.34
C ASP A 212 10.86 3.76 -17.85
N LEU A 213 9.83 4.54 -18.21
CA LEU A 213 8.43 4.30 -17.81
C LEU A 213 7.53 4.01 -19.02
N ALA A 214 6.53 3.17 -18.81
CA ALA A 214 5.46 2.94 -19.77
C ALA A 214 4.11 2.72 -19.07
N VAL A 215 3.05 3.06 -19.80
CA VAL A 215 1.66 2.84 -19.40
C VAL A 215 0.96 2.01 -20.46
N ILE A 216 0.32 0.92 -20.03
CA ILE A 216 -0.51 0.08 -20.88
C ILE A 216 -1.97 0.35 -20.49
N VAL A 217 -2.73 0.98 -21.38
CA VAL A 217 -4.15 1.29 -21.15
C VAL A 217 -4.98 0.06 -21.44
N LEU A 218 -5.72 -0.43 -20.45
CA LEU A 218 -6.54 -1.64 -20.58
C LEU A 218 -7.84 -1.34 -21.35
N ASN A 219 -8.39 -2.37 -22.00
CA ASN A 219 -9.64 -2.21 -22.76
C ASN A 219 -10.87 -1.99 -21.88
N SER A 220 -10.84 -2.54 -20.67
CA SER A 220 -11.95 -2.51 -19.71
C SER A 220 -11.45 -2.13 -18.33
N PHE A 221 -12.33 -1.58 -17.51
CA PHE A 221 -12.04 -1.33 -16.11
C PHE A 221 -11.85 -2.66 -15.35
N VAL A 222 -10.75 -2.78 -14.61
CA VAL A 222 -10.41 -3.97 -13.83
C VAL A 222 -10.82 -3.78 -12.37
N ASN A 223 -11.75 -4.61 -11.91
CA ASN A 223 -12.26 -4.60 -10.54
C ASN A 223 -11.34 -5.37 -9.58
N LEU A 224 -10.09 -4.91 -9.46
CA LEU A 224 -9.10 -5.39 -8.48
C LEU A 224 -8.61 -4.21 -7.64
N PRO A 225 -8.01 -4.45 -6.45
CA PRO A 225 -7.43 -3.38 -5.64
C PRO A 225 -6.37 -2.59 -6.40
N SER A 226 -6.64 -1.33 -6.69
CA SER A 226 -5.68 -0.44 -7.36
C SER A 226 -4.61 0.04 -6.39
N PHE A 227 -3.37 0.15 -6.86
CA PHE A 227 -2.32 0.82 -6.10
C PHE A 227 -2.55 2.34 -6.02
N HIS A 228 -1.93 2.95 -5.02
CA HIS A 228 -1.79 4.40 -4.88
C HIS A 228 -0.30 4.77 -4.84
N LEU A 229 0.07 5.92 -5.38
CA LEU A 229 1.46 6.40 -5.40
C LEU A 229 1.78 7.24 -4.14
N PHE A 230 2.99 7.12 -3.61
CA PHE A 230 3.48 7.87 -2.45
C PHE A 230 4.83 8.55 -2.76
N PRO A 231 4.84 9.85 -3.08
CA PRO A 231 6.01 10.54 -3.64
C PRO A 231 7.09 10.98 -2.64
N ASP A 232 6.94 10.68 -1.34
CA ASP A 232 7.89 11.14 -0.31
C ASP A 232 8.47 10.01 0.56
N PRO A 233 9.03 8.94 -0.03
CA PRO A 233 9.70 7.90 0.74
C PRO A 233 10.96 8.43 1.45
N LYS A 234 11.34 7.80 2.56
CA LYS A 234 12.56 8.11 3.33
C LYS A 234 13.56 6.95 3.33
N ILE A 235 14.82 7.29 3.61
CA ILE A 235 15.87 6.29 3.84
C ILE A 235 15.48 5.46 5.08
N LEU A 236 15.68 4.14 4.99
CA LEU A 236 15.23 3.11 5.93
C LEU A 236 13.72 2.87 6.00
N ASP A 237 12.92 3.43 5.09
CA ASP A 237 11.54 2.99 4.94
C ASP A 237 11.53 1.52 4.51
N ASP A 238 10.80 0.72 5.29
CA ASP A 238 10.50 -0.68 5.01
C ASP A 238 9.69 -0.79 3.71
N ILE A 239 10.14 -1.65 2.79
CA ILE A 239 9.48 -1.90 1.51
C ILE A 239 9.32 -3.39 1.21
N VAL A 240 8.37 -3.70 0.32
CA VAL A 240 8.30 -4.99 -0.37
C VAL A 240 8.22 -4.76 -1.89
N THR A 241 8.90 -5.61 -2.65
CA THR A 241 8.78 -5.66 -4.11
C THR A 241 8.05 -6.92 -4.53
N VAL A 242 7.21 -6.82 -5.57
CA VAL A 242 6.49 -7.97 -6.13
C VAL A 242 6.80 -8.07 -7.62
N GLY A 243 7.16 -9.26 -8.11
CA GLY A 243 7.45 -9.45 -9.54
C GLY A 243 7.50 -10.91 -9.97
N TYR A 244 7.86 -11.14 -11.23
CA TYR A 244 7.90 -12.48 -11.85
C TYR A 244 9.29 -12.89 -12.37
N PRO A 245 10.34 -12.88 -11.52
CA PRO A 245 11.66 -13.32 -11.94
C PRO A 245 11.71 -14.83 -12.24
N PRO A 246 12.62 -15.29 -13.12
CA PRO A 246 12.96 -16.70 -13.21
C PRO A 246 13.60 -17.16 -11.91
N VAL A 247 13.09 -18.25 -11.34
CA VAL A 247 13.70 -18.95 -10.23
C VAL A 247 14.41 -20.18 -10.80
N PRO A 248 15.73 -20.36 -10.57
CA PRO A 248 16.44 -21.54 -11.04
C PRO A 248 15.71 -22.82 -10.61
N THR A 249 15.64 -23.81 -11.50
CA THR A 249 14.94 -25.10 -11.30
C THR A 249 13.41 -25.03 -11.21
N ALA A 250 12.79 -23.85 -11.23
CA ALA A 250 11.34 -23.72 -11.34
C ALA A 250 10.88 -23.98 -12.78
N ASN A 251 9.72 -24.62 -12.94
CA ASN A 251 9.10 -24.91 -14.24
C ASN A 251 8.30 -23.73 -14.81
N ALA A 252 8.10 -22.68 -14.02
CA ALA A 252 7.38 -21.47 -14.39
C ALA A 252 7.94 -20.28 -13.61
N ARG A 253 7.59 -19.07 -14.06
CA ARG A 253 7.85 -17.84 -13.33
C ARG A 253 6.70 -17.56 -12.38
N TYR A 254 6.95 -17.84 -11.10
CA TYR A 254 6.02 -17.56 -10.02
C TYR A 254 6.15 -16.11 -9.58
N GLN A 255 5.05 -15.57 -9.08
CA GLN A 255 5.09 -14.28 -8.41
C GLN A 255 5.93 -14.40 -7.14
N LEU A 256 6.93 -13.54 -7.01
CA LEU A 256 7.89 -13.54 -5.93
C LEU A 256 7.85 -12.20 -5.19
N VAL A 257 7.99 -12.26 -3.86
CA VAL A 257 7.86 -11.11 -2.96
C VAL A 257 9.10 -11.00 -2.11
N HIS A 258 9.82 -9.89 -2.23
CA HIS A 258 11.04 -9.64 -1.45
C HIS A 258 10.88 -8.41 -0.56
N LYS A 259 11.24 -8.55 0.72
CA LYS A 259 11.28 -7.44 1.67
C LYS A 259 12.67 -6.81 1.68
N GLY A 260 12.73 -5.49 1.87
CA GLY A 260 13.95 -4.74 2.11
C GLY A 260 13.63 -3.36 2.67
N GLU A 261 14.55 -2.43 2.51
CA GLU A 261 14.41 -1.03 2.91
C GLU A 261 15.06 -0.13 1.85
N ILE A 262 14.67 1.14 1.84
CA ILE A 262 15.32 2.16 1.01
C ILE A 262 16.66 2.54 1.60
N ASN A 263 17.72 2.54 0.79
CA ASN A 263 19.09 2.76 1.27
C ASN A 263 19.67 4.13 0.88
N CYS A 264 19.28 4.67 -0.28
CA CYS A 264 19.85 5.93 -0.79
C CYS A 264 18.96 6.52 -1.89
N PHE A 265 18.99 7.84 -2.05
CA PHE A 265 18.48 8.54 -3.23
C PHE A 265 19.67 9.09 -4.03
N LEU A 266 19.64 8.94 -5.35
CA LEU A 266 20.72 9.39 -6.21
C LEU A 266 20.19 9.83 -7.58
N THR A 267 20.98 10.68 -8.23
CA THR A 267 20.83 11.02 -9.64
C THR A 267 22.03 10.43 -10.38
N ASN A 268 21.79 9.68 -11.45
CA ASN A 268 22.87 9.06 -12.21
C ASN A 268 23.55 10.07 -13.18
N TYR A 269 24.59 9.62 -13.89
CA TYR A 269 25.33 10.47 -14.85
C TYR A 269 24.47 11.03 -16.01
N TRP A 270 23.33 10.41 -16.29
CA TRP A 270 22.39 10.83 -17.33
C TRP A 270 21.25 11.69 -16.79
N ASN A 271 21.36 12.17 -15.55
CA ASN A 271 20.37 13.02 -14.89
C ASN A 271 18.99 12.36 -14.72
N HIS A 272 18.98 11.05 -14.47
CA HIS A 272 17.79 10.31 -14.06
C HIS A 272 17.86 10.01 -12.55
N ASP A 273 16.74 10.22 -11.87
CA ASP A 273 16.60 10.01 -10.44
C ASP A 273 16.24 8.55 -10.11
N TYR A 274 16.89 8.02 -9.08
CA TYR A 274 16.66 6.68 -8.55
C TYR A 274 16.70 6.69 -7.03
N PHE A 275 16.13 5.65 -6.45
CA PHE A 275 16.54 5.21 -5.11
C PHE A 275 17.04 3.77 -5.14
N LEU A 276 18.00 3.51 -4.26
CA LEU A 276 18.55 2.18 -4.04
C LEU A 276 17.80 1.50 -2.90
N PHE A 277 17.68 0.17 -2.96
CA PHE A 277 17.01 -0.60 -1.93
C PHE A 277 17.65 -1.98 -1.73
N SER A 278 17.37 -2.61 -0.58
CA SER A 278 18.01 -3.86 -0.18
C SER A 278 17.20 -5.13 -0.52
N ALA A 279 15.94 -4.99 -0.92
CA ALA A 279 15.15 -6.11 -1.43
C ALA A 279 15.83 -6.69 -2.68
N ARG A 280 16.03 -8.00 -2.74
CA ARG A 280 16.74 -8.61 -3.86
C ARG A 280 15.89 -8.49 -5.12
N THR A 281 16.43 -8.05 -6.24
CA THR A 281 15.71 -8.14 -7.51
C THR A 281 16.58 -8.79 -8.57
N SER A 282 15.94 -9.29 -9.61
CA SER A 282 16.56 -9.95 -10.74
C SER A 282 15.72 -9.68 -11.99
N PRO A 283 16.25 -9.94 -13.20
CA PRO A 283 15.50 -9.80 -14.44
C PRO A 283 14.11 -10.44 -14.33
N GLY A 284 13.06 -9.75 -14.77
CA GLY A 284 11.66 -10.12 -14.58
C GLY A 284 10.95 -9.41 -13.42
N ASN A 285 11.69 -8.78 -12.49
CA ASN A 285 11.09 -7.82 -11.54
C ASN A 285 10.94 -6.42 -12.14
N SER A 286 11.67 -6.09 -13.21
CA SER A 286 11.55 -4.80 -13.90
C SER A 286 10.09 -4.47 -14.19
N GLY A 287 9.67 -3.26 -13.82
CA GLY A 287 8.31 -2.77 -13.93
C GLY A 287 7.42 -3.15 -12.74
N GLY A 288 7.93 -3.93 -11.79
CA GLY A 288 7.23 -4.31 -10.57
C GLY A 288 7.18 -3.18 -9.54
N PRO A 289 6.11 -3.12 -8.71
CA PRO A 289 5.96 -2.07 -7.72
C PRO A 289 6.92 -2.27 -6.54
N VAL A 290 7.46 -1.15 -6.04
CA VAL A 290 8.09 -1.05 -4.71
C VAL A 290 7.06 -0.45 -3.76
N ILE A 291 6.63 -1.23 -2.77
CA ILE A 291 5.46 -0.94 -1.92
C ILE A 291 5.90 -0.67 -0.48
N ASN A 292 5.47 0.44 0.11
CA ASN A 292 5.72 0.76 1.52
C ASN A 292 4.74 0.04 2.47
N ASP A 293 4.91 0.25 3.78
CA ASP A 293 4.12 -0.44 4.81
C ASP A 293 2.67 0.04 4.96
N MET A 294 2.24 1.04 4.17
CA MET A 294 0.84 1.45 4.01
C MET A 294 0.16 0.78 2.81
N GLY A 295 0.92 0.07 1.97
CA GLY A 295 0.43 -0.51 0.72
C GLY A 295 0.46 0.44 -0.47
N MET A 296 1.22 1.54 -0.37
CA MET A 296 1.40 2.51 -1.44
C MET A 296 2.70 2.26 -2.19
N VAL A 297 2.71 2.54 -3.50
CA VAL A 297 3.88 2.41 -4.37
C VAL A 297 4.75 3.66 -4.24
N VAL A 298 6.00 3.47 -3.83
CA VAL A 298 7.01 4.53 -3.69
C VAL A 298 7.96 4.61 -4.89
N GLY A 299 7.91 3.60 -5.75
CA GLY A 299 8.67 3.55 -6.99
C GLY A 299 8.44 2.26 -7.75
N ILE A 300 9.14 2.12 -8.86
CA ILE A 300 9.06 0.98 -9.76
C ILE A 300 10.45 0.39 -9.96
N VAL A 301 10.58 -0.92 -9.76
CA VAL A 301 11.85 -1.64 -9.94
C VAL A 301 12.31 -1.46 -11.38
N THR A 302 13.56 -1.03 -11.58
CA THR A 302 14.18 -0.89 -12.92
C THR A 302 15.42 -1.79 -13.01
N GLN A 303 16.21 -1.62 -14.07
CA GLN A 303 17.48 -2.30 -14.23
C GLN A 303 18.42 -1.96 -13.07
N GLN A 304 19.22 -2.95 -12.68
CA GLN A 304 20.24 -2.76 -11.66
C GLN A 304 21.27 -1.73 -12.13
N LEU A 305 21.77 -0.93 -11.20
CA LEU A 305 22.91 -0.06 -11.47
C LEU A 305 24.18 -0.90 -11.32
N PHE A 306 24.82 -1.20 -12.44
CA PHE A 306 26.07 -1.92 -12.50
C PHE A 306 26.94 -1.42 -13.66
N GLU A 307 28.25 -1.42 -13.48
CA GLU A 307 29.20 -1.20 -14.56
C GLU A 307 29.59 -2.57 -15.14
N PRO A 308 29.39 -2.83 -16.45
CA PRO A 308 29.82 -4.09 -17.07
C PRO A 308 31.30 -4.37 -16.81
N GLY A 309 31.64 -5.61 -16.42
CA GLY A 309 33.02 -6.01 -16.08
C GLY A 309 33.49 -5.61 -14.68
N SER A 310 32.86 -4.64 -14.01
CA SER A 310 33.32 -4.13 -12.70
C SER A 310 33.28 -5.17 -11.57
N PHE A 311 32.35 -6.14 -11.62
CA PHE A 311 32.32 -7.21 -10.64
C PHE A 311 33.53 -8.14 -10.77
N GLU A 312 33.87 -8.55 -12.00
CA GLU A 312 35.00 -9.46 -12.27
C GLU A 312 36.34 -8.75 -12.07
N GLU A 313 36.45 -7.49 -12.47
CA GLU A 313 37.69 -6.71 -12.41
C GLU A 313 37.97 -6.11 -11.04
N LYS A 314 36.93 -5.65 -10.33
CA LYS A 314 37.06 -4.82 -9.11
C LYS A 314 36.27 -5.36 -7.91
N GLY A 315 35.53 -6.46 -8.06
CA GLY A 315 34.65 -6.98 -7.00
C GLY A 315 33.46 -6.07 -6.67
N GLN A 316 33.11 -5.13 -7.57
CA GLN A 316 32.04 -4.17 -7.33
C GLN A 316 30.67 -4.83 -7.51
N LEU A 317 29.85 -4.80 -6.45
CA LEU A 317 28.51 -5.40 -6.47
C LEU A 317 27.50 -4.51 -7.21
N PRO A 318 26.50 -5.10 -7.90
CA PRO A 318 25.39 -4.34 -8.45
C PRO A 318 24.48 -3.81 -7.33
N TYR A 319 23.85 -2.66 -7.56
CA TYR A 319 22.83 -2.12 -6.68
C TYR A 319 21.44 -2.23 -7.32
N PHE A 320 20.47 -2.70 -6.55
CA PHE A 320 19.06 -2.71 -6.97
C PHE A 320 18.51 -1.28 -6.88
N ALA A 321 17.87 -0.84 -7.95
CA ALA A 321 17.38 0.52 -8.10
C ALA A 321 15.92 0.55 -8.55
N ALA A 322 15.23 1.63 -8.18
CA ALA A 322 13.88 1.92 -8.60
C ALA A 322 13.76 3.37 -9.06
N VAL A 323 12.92 3.59 -10.06
CA VAL A 323 12.49 4.93 -10.47
C VAL A 323 11.48 5.43 -9.44
N PRO A 324 11.66 6.63 -8.84
CA PRO A 324 10.76 7.17 -7.83
C PRO A 324 9.33 7.36 -8.35
N SER A 325 8.34 7.24 -7.46
CA SER A 325 6.94 7.47 -7.84
C SER A 325 6.63 8.93 -8.22
N THR A 326 7.49 9.89 -7.88
CA THR A 326 7.41 11.27 -8.38
C THR A 326 7.49 11.31 -9.91
N ASN A 327 8.42 10.57 -10.52
CA ASN A 327 8.54 10.49 -11.97
C ASN A 327 7.33 9.77 -12.60
N ILE A 328 6.74 8.80 -11.89
CA ILE A 328 5.48 8.18 -12.32
C ILE A 328 4.35 9.20 -12.35
N LEU A 329 4.21 10.02 -11.29
CA LEU A 329 3.20 11.08 -11.25
C LEU A 329 3.39 12.12 -12.36
N GLU A 330 4.63 12.55 -12.59
CA GLU A 330 4.98 13.46 -13.70
C GLU A 330 4.56 12.88 -15.04
N PHE A 331 4.91 11.61 -15.31
CA PHE A 331 4.56 10.95 -16.56
C PHE A 331 3.03 10.79 -16.72
N LEU A 332 2.31 10.42 -15.66
CA LEU A 332 0.84 10.31 -15.72
C LEU A 332 0.17 11.66 -16.01
N ASN A 333 0.71 12.76 -15.48
CA ASN A 333 0.22 14.11 -15.76
C ASN A 333 0.50 14.52 -17.22
N GLU A 334 1.64 14.13 -17.78
CA GLU A 334 1.96 14.37 -19.19
C GLU A 334 1.00 13.60 -20.11
N ILE A 335 0.60 12.37 -19.74
CA ILE A 335 -0.35 11.58 -20.53
C ILE A 335 -1.74 12.20 -20.53
N ASP A 336 -2.29 12.58 -19.37
CA ASP A 336 -3.65 13.14 -19.25
C ASP A 336 -3.82 14.49 -19.99
N GLN A 337 -2.72 15.21 -20.24
CA GLN A 337 -2.74 16.42 -21.07
C GLN A 337 -2.76 16.13 -22.58
N ASN A 338 -2.35 14.93 -23.00
CA ASN A 338 -2.11 14.58 -24.40
C ASN A 338 -3.06 13.49 -24.94
N TYR A 339 -3.79 12.77 -24.08
CA TYR A 339 -4.60 11.58 -24.40
C TYR A 339 -5.86 11.44 -23.53
#